data_AF-A0A1Y0VTX8-F1
#
_entry.id   AF-A0A1Y0VTX8-F1
#
_cell.length_a   1.000
_cell.length_b   1.000
_cell.length_c   1.000
_cell.angle_alpha   90.00
_cell.angle_beta   90.00
_cell.angle_gamma   90.00
#
_symmetry.space_group_name_H-M   'P 1'
#
loop_
_entity.id
_entity.type
_entity.pdbx_description
1 polymer ?
#
loop_
_entity_poly.entity_id
_entity_poly.type
_entity_poly.pdbx_seq_one_letter_code
_entity_poly.pdbx_strand_id
1 'polypeptide(L)'
;MNLNYIANWDANRRTTWSGTTYSLLLAMEESNHVFDVNMNDSLVQFLSKINLKMVEHIGVDLFSRYLQKRLRKLALNQISNDSVNVQVHSIVNLPNSYIYEDLIWEVLAYIRNNDPSSFSISGFQKINDKTFKYQLTRQRELIGNDKTILSMSHWLTNFINKETSHRAVYVGGGINTPLIKTSIKKEIIRHFYLLVEVFTVKGGYCSFGIQ
;
A
#
# COMPACT_ATOMS: atom_id res chain seq x y z
N MET A 1 -3.43 -23.73 -1.55
CA MET A 1 -3.34 -23.29 -0.13
C MET A 1 -4.56 -22.43 0.17
N ASN A 2 -4.99 -22.34 1.43
CA ASN A 2 -6.07 -21.45 1.83
C ASN A 2 -5.50 -20.08 2.22
N LEU A 3 -6.08 -19.00 1.73
CA LEU A 3 -5.58 -17.64 1.91
C LEU A 3 -6.71 -16.67 2.25
N ASN A 4 -6.53 -15.85 3.29
CA ASN A 4 -7.40 -14.71 3.57
C ASN A 4 -6.82 -13.49 2.84
N TYR A 5 -7.55 -12.97 1.86
CA TYR A 5 -7.18 -11.79 1.11
C TYR A 5 -7.87 -10.57 1.71
N ILE A 6 -7.10 -9.76 2.44
CA ILE A 6 -7.62 -8.68 3.27
C ILE A 6 -7.38 -7.36 2.56
N ALA A 7 -8.44 -6.74 2.08
CA ALA A 7 -8.35 -5.49 1.31
C ALA A 7 -9.46 -4.51 1.69
N ASN A 8 -9.13 -3.22 1.62
CA ASN A 8 -10.15 -2.17 1.70
C ASN A 8 -10.69 -1.91 0.28
N TRP A 9 -11.82 -2.51 -0.03
CA TRP A 9 -12.41 -2.43 -1.37
C TRP A 9 -13.16 -1.12 -1.61
N ASP A 10 -12.90 -0.47 -2.75
CA ASP A 10 -13.77 0.57 -3.27
C ASP A 10 -15.13 0.01 -3.71
N ALA A 11 -16.13 0.89 -3.86
CA ALA A 11 -17.46 0.52 -4.34
C ALA A 11 -17.42 -0.22 -5.69
N ASN A 12 -16.48 0.16 -6.57
CA ASN A 12 -16.17 -0.56 -7.78
C ASN A 12 -14.76 -1.18 -7.71
N ARG A 13 -14.72 -2.47 -7.38
CA ARG A 13 -13.48 -3.23 -7.19
C ARG A 13 -12.60 -3.30 -8.44
N ARG A 14 -13.21 -3.32 -9.63
CA ARG A 14 -12.49 -3.47 -10.91
C ARG A 14 -11.84 -2.18 -11.38
N THR A 15 -12.32 -1.03 -10.92
CA THR A 15 -11.83 0.30 -11.28
C THR A 15 -11.13 0.98 -10.10
N THR A 16 -10.35 0.21 -9.33
CA THR A 16 -9.49 0.80 -8.29
C THR A 16 -8.43 1.65 -8.95
N TRP A 17 -8.04 2.77 -8.31
CA TRP A 17 -7.10 3.76 -8.86
C TRP A 17 -5.80 3.18 -9.43
N SER A 18 -5.26 2.11 -8.83
CA SER A 18 -4.06 1.44 -9.34
C SER A 18 -4.34 0.11 -10.05
N GLY A 19 -5.55 -0.45 -9.94
CA GLY A 19 -5.86 -1.82 -10.36
C GLY A 19 -5.11 -2.91 -9.59
N THR A 20 -4.11 -2.57 -8.76
CA THR A 20 -3.20 -3.51 -8.08
C THR A 20 -3.97 -4.43 -7.13
N THR A 21 -4.86 -3.88 -6.30
CA THR A 21 -5.66 -4.67 -5.34
C THR A 21 -6.54 -5.70 -6.04
N TYR A 22 -7.09 -5.38 -7.22
CA TYR A 22 -7.92 -6.34 -7.96
C TYR A 22 -7.08 -7.37 -8.73
N SER A 23 -6.00 -6.91 -9.37
CA SER A 23 -5.10 -7.78 -10.12
C SER A 23 -4.39 -8.80 -9.23
N LEU A 24 -4.01 -8.39 -8.02
CA LEU A 24 -3.40 -9.27 -7.03
C LEU A 24 -4.39 -10.32 -6.51
N LEU A 25 -5.67 -9.96 -6.33
CA LEU A 25 -6.71 -10.94 -5.99
C LEU A 25 -6.80 -12.03 -7.06
N LEU A 26 -6.94 -11.63 -8.33
CA LEU A 26 -7.03 -12.57 -9.46
C LEU A 26 -5.82 -13.50 -9.52
N ALA A 27 -4.61 -12.95 -9.39
CA ALA A 27 -3.37 -13.74 -9.39
C ALA A 27 -3.32 -14.75 -8.22
N MET A 28 -3.86 -14.39 -7.05
CA MET A 28 -3.92 -15.29 -5.90
C MET A 28 -4.96 -16.40 -6.10
N GLU A 29 -6.10 -16.09 -6.72
CA GLU A 29 -7.17 -17.05 -7.04
C GLU A 29 -6.73 -18.12 -8.06
N GLU A 30 -5.76 -17.82 -8.93
CA GLU A 30 -5.25 -18.80 -9.92
C GLU A 30 -4.63 -20.05 -9.28
N SER A 31 -4.08 -19.92 -8.06
CA SER A 31 -3.27 -20.97 -7.42
C SER A 31 -3.73 -21.34 -6.01
N ASN A 32 -4.68 -20.59 -5.45
CA ASN A 32 -5.12 -20.72 -4.06
C ASN A 32 -6.64 -20.66 -3.92
N HIS A 33 -7.14 -21.26 -2.85
CA HIS A 33 -8.51 -21.03 -2.41
C HIS A 33 -8.53 -19.75 -1.56
N VAL A 34 -9.09 -18.67 -2.12
CA VAL A 34 -9.04 -17.33 -1.52
C VAL A 34 -10.35 -17.01 -0.80
N PHE A 35 -10.24 -16.66 0.47
CA PHE A 35 -11.30 -16.03 1.27
C PHE A 35 -11.13 -14.51 1.17
N ASP A 36 -12.02 -13.85 0.44
CA ASP A 36 -12.01 -12.39 0.30
C ASP A 36 -12.56 -11.70 1.56
N VAL A 37 -11.68 -11.02 2.30
CA VAL A 37 -11.99 -10.29 3.53
C VAL A 37 -12.11 -8.80 3.20
N ASN A 38 -13.35 -8.30 3.20
CA ASN A 38 -13.62 -6.91 2.91
C ASN A 38 -13.47 -6.03 4.16
N MET A 39 -12.53 -5.10 4.09
CA MET A 39 -12.25 -4.12 5.15
C MET A 39 -12.94 -2.78 4.95
N ASN A 40 -13.80 -2.65 3.93
CA ASN A 40 -14.63 -1.47 3.74
C ASN A 40 -15.71 -1.41 4.82
N ASP A 41 -15.44 -0.63 5.87
CA ASP A 41 -16.40 -0.28 6.90
C ASP A 41 -16.78 1.20 6.74
N SER A 42 -18.02 1.46 6.33
CA SER A 42 -18.52 2.81 6.05
C SER A 42 -18.45 3.73 7.27
N LEU A 43 -18.61 3.19 8.48
CA LEU A 43 -18.46 3.96 9.72
C LEU A 43 -16.99 4.32 9.96
N VAL A 44 -16.05 3.39 9.76
CA VAL A 44 -14.61 3.71 9.85
C VAL A 44 -14.21 4.73 8.79
N GLN A 45 -14.70 4.61 7.55
CA GLN A 45 -14.44 5.59 6.49
C GLN A 45 -15.00 6.97 6.83
N PHE A 46 -16.20 7.03 7.39
CA PHE A 46 -16.80 8.28 7.83
C PHE A 46 -16.02 8.90 9.00
N LEU A 47 -15.76 8.10 10.04
CA LEU A 47 -15.06 8.51 11.26
C LEU A 47 -13.62 8.95 10.98
N SER A 48 -12.92 8.30 10.04
CA SER A 48 -11.56 8.69 9.64
C SER A 48 -11.48 10.02 8.88
N LYS A 49 -12.59 10.47 8.28
CA LYS A 49 -12.70 11.79 7.61
C LYS A 49 -13.04 12.92 8.57
N ILE A 50 -13.49 12.61 9.79
CA ILE A 50 -13.80 13.63 10.80
C ILE A 50 -12.50 14.35 11.14
N ASN A 51 -12.51 15.68 10.99
CA ASN A 51 -11.33 16.52 11.14
C ASN A 51 -10.82 16.45 12.59
N LEU A 52 -9.73 15.71 12.78
CA LEU A 52 -9.13 15.40 14.09
C LEU A 52 -8.69 16.64 14.89
N LYS A 53 -8.71 17.86 14.33
CA LYS A 53 -8.52 19.11 15.07
C LYS A 53 -9.44 19.23 16.31
N MET A 54 -10.64 18.64 16.26
CA MET A 54 -11.55 18.63 17.42
C MET A 54 -11.26 17.49 18.41
N VAL A 55 -10.64 16.40 17.95
CA VAL A 55 -10.23 15.23 18.75
C VAL A 55 -8.86 15.44 19.41
N GLU A 56 -8.09 16.45 18.96
CA GLU A 56 -6.83 16.88 19.58
C GLU A 56 -6.96 17.24 21.06
N HIS A 57 -8.15 17.66 21.52
CA HIS A 57 -8.43 17.94 22.93
C HIS A 57 -8.85 16.71 23.76
N ILE A 58 -9.24 15.60 23.11
CA ILE A 58 -9.88 14.45 23.79
C ILE A 58 -9.03 13.17 23.68
N GLY A 59 -7.94 13.19 22.91
CA GLY A 59 -6.98 12.10 22.81
C GLY A 59 -7.13 11.33 21.50
N VAL A 60 -6.42 11.81 20.47
CA VAL A 60 -6.32 11.19 19.13
C VAL A 60 -6.01 9.69 19.18
N ASP A 61 -5.26 9.27 20.20
CA ASP A 61 -4.88 7.87 20.44
C ASP A 61 -6.06 6.98 20.84
N LEU A 62 -7.04 7.47 21.60
CA LEU A 62 -8.21 6.65 21.98
C LEU A 62 -9.12 6.37 20.77
N PHE A 63 -9.31 7.37 19.93
CA PHE A 63 -10.13 7.26 18.72
C PHE A 63 -9.49 6.34 17.67
N SER A 64 -8.18 6.48 17.45
CA SER A 64 -7.44 5.60 16.54
C SER A 64 -7.48 4.14 17.02
N ARG A 65 -7.27 3.90 18.33
CA ARG A 65 -7.40 2.58 18.95
C ARG A 65 -8.79 1.99 18.80
N TYR A 66 -9.84 2.81 18.95
CA TYR A 66 -11.22 2.37 18.72
C TYR A 66 -11.44 1.89 17.28
N LEU A 67 -11.04 2.68 16.29
CA LEU A 67 -11.15 2.31 14.88
C LEU A 67 -10.36 1.02 14.59
N GLN A 68 -9.16 0.89 15.15
CA GLN A 68 -8.34 -0.32 14.99
C GLN A 68 -8.98 -1.55 15.61
N LYS A 69 -9.57 -1.44 16.81
CA LYS A 69 -10.34 -2.54 17.42
C LYS A 69 -11.53 -2.95 16.55
N ARG A 70 -12.24 -1.98 15.97
CA ARG A 70 -13.37 -2.24 15.07
C ARG A 70 -12.93 -2.97 13.80
N LEU A 71 -11.88 -2.49 13.14
CA LEU A 71 -11.30 -3.15 11.95
C LEU A 71 -10.82 -4.56 12.29
N ARG A 72 -10.16 -4.75 13.44
CA ARG A 72 -9.72 -6.08 13.88
C ARG A 72 -10.90 -7.02 14.10
N LYS A 73 -11.97 -6.57 14.74
CA LYS A 73 -13.19 -7.37 14.92
C LYS A 73 -13.82 -7.73 13.56
N LEU A 74 -13.88 -6.78 12.64
CA LEU A 74 -14.40 -7.00 11.29
C LEU A 74 -13.59 -8.06 10.53
N ALA A 75 -12.27 -8.00 10.61
CA ALA A 75 -11.39 -8.98 9.98
C ALA A 75 -11.57 -10.37 10.60
N LEU A 76 -11.52 -10.47 11.94
CA LEU A 76 -11.64 -11.75 12.65
C LEU A 76 -12.98 -12.46 12.42
N ASN A 77 -14.05 -11.72 12.10
CA ASN A 77 -15.35 -12.31 11.77
C ASN A 77 -15.41 -12.91 10.36
N GLN A 78 -14.47 -12.57 9.48
CA GLN A 78 -14.45 -12.97 8.07
C GLN A 78 -13.28 -13.93 7.74
N ILE A 79 -12.22 -13.90 8.55
CA ILE A 79 -11.02 -14.71 8.39
C ILE A 79 -11.32 -16.18 8.65
N SER A 80 -10.76 -17.04 7.81
CA SER A 80 -10.66 -18.48 8.04
C SER A 80 -9.39 -18.79 8.86
N ASN A 81 -9.54 -19.58 9.93
CA ASN A 81 -8.46 -19.89 10.88
C ASN A 81 -7.30 -20.71 10.27
N ASP A 82 -7.60 -21.55 9.28
CA ASP A 82 -6.61 -22.44 8.62
C ASP A 82 -6.00 -21.81 7.36
N SER A 83 -6.00 -20.49 7.28
CA SER A 83 -5.61 -19.74 6.08
C SER A 83 -4.51 -18.73 6.37
N VAL A 84 -3.62 -18.53 5.39
CA VAL A 84 -2.57 -17.51 5.47
C VAL A 84 -3.18 -16.13 5.25
N ASN A 85 -2.84 -15.16 6.09
CA ASN A 85 -3.34 -13.79 5.97
C ASN A 85 -2.45 -12.98 5.01
N VAL A 86 -3.03 -12.42 3.96
CA VAL A 86 -2.36 -11.47 3.05
C VAL A 86 -3.16 -10.19 3.02
N GLN A 87 -2.56 -9.09 3.47
CA GLN A 87 -3.17 -7.77 3.51
C GLN A 87 -2.65 -6.89 2.38
N VAL A 88 -3.53 -6.18 1.70
CA VAL A 88 -3.15 -5.14 0.74
C VAL A 88 -3.10 -3.81 1.46
N HIS A 89 -1.89 -3.32 1.69
CA HIS A 89 -1.53 -2.26 2.63
C HIS A 89 -1.68 -2.65 4.11
N SER A 90 -1.01 -1.90 4.98
CA SER A 90 -1.07 -2.03 6.44
C SER A 90 -2.42 -1.52 6.95
N ILE A 91 -3.46 -2.36 6.87
CA ILE A 91 -4.83 -2.01 7.27
C ILE A 91 -5.05 -2.26 8.77
N VAL A 92 -4.72 -3.48 9.22
CA VAL A 92 -5.02 -3.96 10.57
C VAL A 92 -3.90 -4.86 11.10
N ASN A 93 -3.63 -4.79 12.40
CA ASN A 93 -2.64 -5.67 13.02
C ASN A 93 -3.26 -7.06 13.28
N LEU A 94 -2.89 -8.03 12.42
CA LEU A 94 -3.25 -9.44 12.54
C LEU A 94 -1.98 -10.30 12.61
N PRO A 95 -1.91 -11.28 13.53
CA PRO A 95 -0.72 -12.12 13.66
C PRO A 95 -0.49 -12.94 12.38
N ASN A 96 0.77 -13.30 12.13
CA ASN A 96 1.20 -14.18 11.03
C ASN A 96 0.63 -13.74 9.67
N SER A 97 0.74 -12.45 9.35
CA SER A 97 0.27 -11.90 8.09
C SER A 97 1.40 -11.37 7.23
N TYR A 98 1.21 -11.49 5.92
CA TYR A 98 1.99 -10.81 4.90
C TYR A 98 1.28 -9.50 4.55
N ILE A 99 2.04 -8.44 4.32
CA ILE A 99 1.48 -7.14 3.94
C ILE A 99 2.09 -6.73 2.61
N TYR A 100 1.28 -6.63 1.58
CA TYR A 100 1.68 -6.07 0.31
C TYR A 100 1.68 -4.55 0.39
N GLU A 101 2.84 -3.92 0.16
CA GLU A 101 3.01 -2.46 0.18
C GLU A 101 3.76 -1.98 -1.06
N ASP A 102 3.21 -0.96 -1.71
CA ASP A 102 3.87 -0.26 -2.81
C ASP A 102 4.90 0.76 -2.27
N LEU A 103 4.64 1.31 -1.07
CA LEU A 103 5.48 2.30 -0.39
C LEU A 103 5.20 2.28 1.12
N ILE A 104 6.23 2.51 1.95
CA ILE A 104 6.08 2.67 3.40
C ILE A 104 6.48 4.08 3.86
N TRP A 105 5.90 4.54 4.96
CA TRP A 105 6.17 5.84 5.59
C TRP A 105 7.63 6.00 6.02
N GLU A 106 8.33 4.91 6.34
CA GLU A 106 9.75 4.97 6.68
C GLU A 106 10.61 5.39 5.48
N VAL A 107 10.23 5.02 4.26
CA VAL A 107 10.88 5.52 3.04
C VAL A 107 10.66 7.01 2.91
N LEU A 108 9.42 7.48 3.13
CA LEU A 108 9.12 8.91 3.07
C LEU A 108 9.90 9.68 4.13
N ALA A 109 10.05 9.13 5.33
CA ALA A 109 10.85 9.74 6.40
C ALA A 109 12.34 9.80 6.02
N TYR A 110 12.87 8.73 5.41
CA TYR A 110 14.25 8.70 4.93
C TYR A 110 14.49 9.72 3.84
N ILE A 111 13.66 9.76 2.79
CA ILE A 111 13.79 10.72 1.68
C ILE A 111 13.64 12.15 2.22
N ARG A 112 12.69 12.39 3.13
CA ARG A 112 12.51 13.72 3.75
C ARG A 112 13.79 14.24 4.43
N ASN A 113 14.54 13.35 5.07
CA ASN A 113 15.73 13.73 5.84
C ASN A 113 17.01 13.75 4.97
N ASN A 114 17.13 12.85 3.99
CA ASN A 114 18.36 12.65 3.23
C ASN A 114 18.33 13.25 1.82
N ASP A 115 17.14 13.42 1.24
CA ASP A 115 16.92 14.07 -0.05
C ASP A 115 15.68 14.99 -0.02
N PRO A 116 15.78 16.14 0.68
CA PRO A 116 14.67 17.08 0.80
C PRO A 116 14.17 17.61 -0.54
N SER A 117 15.06 17.67 -1.55
CA SER A 117 14.72 18.10 -2.90
C SER A 117 13.73 17.14 -3.54
N SER A 118 13.99 15.83 -3.53
CA SER A 118 13.02 14.83 -4.01
C SER A 118 11.76 14.79 -3.15
N PHE A 119 11.88 14.97 -1.82
CA PHE A 119 10.71 15.01 -0.95
C PHE A 119 9.76 16.17 -1.30
N SER A 120 10.30 17.33 -1.68
CA SER A 120 9.51 18.53 -1.99
C SER A 120 8.56 18.36 -3.19
N ILE A 121 8.87 17.44 -4.11
CA ILE A 121 8.07 17.14 -5.30
C ILE A 121 7.24 15.85 -5.15
N SER A 122 7.33 15.15 -4.02
CA SER A 122 6.70 13.84 -3.80
C SER A 122 5.18 13.87 -3.63
N GLY A 123 4.57 15.05 -3.43
CA GLY A 123 3.17 15.20 -3.07
C GLY A 123 2.89 15.09 -1.57
N PHE A 124 3.85 14.60 -0.77
CA PHE A 124 3.74 14.47 0.68
C PHE A 124 4.19 15.71 1.47
N GLN A 125 4.73 16.72 0.79
CA GLN A 125 5.22 17.97 1.39
C GLN A 125 4.12 18.81 2.05
N LYS A 126 2.85 18.61 1.66
CA LYS A 126 1.70 19.31 2.24
C LYS A 126 1.25 18.74 3.59
N ILE A 127 1.77 17.58 3.97
CA ILE A 127 1.41 16.91 5.23
C ILE A 127 2.19 17.57 6.37
N ASN A 128 1.48 18.06 7.38
CA ASN A 128 2.12 18.63 8.57
C ASN A 128 2.86 17.55 9.39
N ASP A 129 3.85 17.98 10.17
CA ASP A 129 4.74 17.07 10.90
C ASP A 129 4.04 16.16 11.90
N LYS A 130 2.98 16.66 12.55
CA LYS A 130 2.22 15.89 13.53
C LYS A 130 1.50 14.73 12.85
N THR A 131 0.81 15.00 11.75
CA THR A 131 0.13 13.98 10.93
C THR A 131 1.15 13.02 10.33
N PHE A 132 2.28 13.51 9.83
CA PHE A 132 3.33 12.67 9.27
C PHE A 132 3.88 11.67 10.31
N LYS A 133 4.26 12.17 11.50
CA LYS A 133 4.75 11.33 12.61
C LYS A 133 3.69 10.33 13.06
N TYR A 134 2.43 10.75 13.14
CA TYR A 134 1.32 9.87 13.49
C TYR A 134 1.16 8.72 12.49
N GLN A 135 1.19 9.00 11.17
CA GLN A 135 1.07 7.95 10.15
C GLN A 135 2.25 6.98 10.18
N LEU A 136 3.47 7.51 10.35
CA LEU A 136 4.68 6.71 10.52
C LEU A 136 4.58 5.76 11.71
N THR A 137 4.25 6.27 12.90
CA THR A 137 4.08 5.46 14.11
C THR A 137 2.97 4.42 13.92
N ARG A 138 1.84 4.83 13.36
CA ARG A 138 0.71 3.93 13.11
C ARG A 138 1.08 2.79 12.16
N GLN A 139 1.78 3.06 11.06
CA GLN A 139 2.19 2.00 10.13
C GLN A 139 3.15 1.01 10.82
N ARG A 140 4.11 1.50 11.61
CA ARG A 140 4.99 0.63 12.40
C ARG A 140 4.23 -0.28 13.37
N GLU A 141 3.20 0.24 14.04
CA GLU A 141 2.35 -0.55 14.93
C GLU A 141 1.51 -1.61 14.20
N LEU A 142 1.06 -1.30 12.98
CA LEU A 142 0.28 -2.22 12.16
C LEU A 142 1.14 -3.35 11.59
N ILE A 143 2.31 -3.01 11.09
CA ILE A 143 3.27 -3.98 10.55
C ILE A 143 3.88 -4.79 11.71
N GLY A 144 4.36 -4.14 12.76
CA GLY A 144 5.08 -4.81 13.85
C GLY A 144 6.35 -5.53 13.38
N ASN A 145 6.91 -6.37 14.23
CA ASN A 145 8.14 -7.11 13.93
C ASN A 145 7.90 -8.56 13.48
N ASP A 146 6.64 -9.00 13.49
CA ASP A 146 6.23 -10.38 13.22
C ASP A 146 5.75 -10.60 11.77
N LYS A 147 5.69 -9.54 10.96
CA LYS A 147 5.13 -9.58 9.60
C LYS A 147 6.21 -9.41 8.54
N THR A 148 5.91 -9.96 7.37
CA THR A 148 6.75 -9.80 6.18
C THR A 148 6.05 -8.90 5.18
N ILE A 149 6.74 -7.86 4.74
CA ILE A 149 6.29 -6.95 3.69
C ILE A 149 6.58 -7.58 2.33
N LEU A 150 5.56 -7.66 1.47
CA LEU A 150 5.68 -8.03 0.07
C LEU A 150 5.79 -6.74 -0.75
N SER A 151 6.88 -6.55 -1.48
CA SER A 151 7.17 -5.32 -2.21
C SER A 151 7.32 -5.60 -3.71
N MET A 152 6.84 -4.64 -4.52
CA MET A 152 7.02 -4.66 -5.98
C MET A 152 8.41 -4.25 -6.44
N SER A 153 9.23 -3.62 -5.59
CA SER A 153 10.50 -3.00 -5.98
C SER A 153 11.67 -3.61 -5.23
N HIS A 154 12.71 -4.02 -5.97
CA HIS A 154 13.98 -4.45 -5.39
C HIS A 154 14.61 -3.35 -4.53
N TRP A 155 14.50 -2.09 -4.96
CA TRP A 155 15.01 -0.97 -4.18
C TRP A 155 14.29 -0.85 -2.84
N LEU A 156 12.94 -0.91 -2.86
CA LEU A 156 12.14 -0.84 -1.64
C LEU A 156 12.44 -2.03 -0.71
N THR A 157 12.53 -3.25 -1.25
CA THR A 157 12.89 -4.44 -0.49
C THR A 157 14.26 -4.29 0.17
N ASN A 158 15.26 -3.80 -0.57
CA ASN A 158 16.60 -3.57 -0.05
C ASN A 158 16.63 -2.47 1.01
N PHE A 159 15.90 -1.38 0.79
CA PHE A 159 15.74 -0.31 1.76
C PHE A 159 15.15 -0.84 3.07
N ILE A 160 14.01 -1.54 2.99
CA ILE A 160 13.32 -2.06 4.18
C ILE A 160 14.26 -2.96 4.99
N ASN A 161 14.89 -3.93 4.33
CA ASN A 161 15.75 -4.90 5.00
C ASN A 161 17.04 -4.30 5.58
N LYS A 162 17.49 -3.15 5.10
CA LYS A 162 18.73 -2.50 5.57
C LYS A 162 18.49 -1.39 6.58
N GLU A 163 17.45 -0.59 6.36
CA GLU A 163 17.23 0.67 7.05
C GLU A 163 16.09 0.60 8.09
N THR A 164 15.37 -0.52 8.16
CA THR A 164 14.22 -0.70 9.09
C THR A 164 14.34 -2.01 9.88
N SER A 165 13.51 -2.17 10.91
CA SER A 165 13.41 -3.44 11.66
C SER A 165 12.50 -4.47 11.01
N HIS A 166 11.88 -4.13 9.88
CA HIS A 166 10.94 -5.00 9.19
C HIS A 166 11.66 -5.94 8.22
N ARG A 167 10.99 -7.04 7.88
CA ARG A 167 11.43 -7.96 6.83
C ARG A 167 10.62 -7.70 5.57
N ALA A 168 11.30 -7.58 4.44
CA ALA A 168 10.68 -7.49 3.12
C ALA A 168 11.15 -8.59 2.17
N VAL A 169 10.24 -9.02 1.30
CA VAL A 169 10.48 -9.92 0.18
C VAL A 169 9.99 -9.26 -1.10
N TYR A 170 10.79 -9.35 -2.17
CA TYR A 170 10.40 -8.90 -3.49
C TYR A 170 9.44 -9.91 -4.13
N VAL A 171 8.29 -9.45 -4.60
CA VAL A 171 7.27 -10.29 -5.27
C VAL A 171 6.93 -9.82 -6.69
N GLY A 172 7.51 -8.69 -7.12
CA GLY A 172 7.21 -8.08 -8.42
C GLY A 172 5.87 -7.34 -8.47
N GLY A 173 5.75 -6.42 -9.43
CA GLY A 173 4.48 -5.75 -9.76
C GLY A 173 3.84 -6.48 -10.93
N GLY A 174 2.88 -7.36 -10.67
CA GLY A 174 2.29 -8.23 -11.68
C GLY A 174 1.53 -7.46 -12.75
N ILE A 175 2.06 -7.43 -13.97
CA ILE A 175 1.26 -7.39 -15.20
C ILE A 175 1.46 -8.75 -15.87
N ASN A 176 0.61 -9.73 -15.57
CA ASN A 176 0.46 -10.93 -16.40
C ASN A 176 -0.65 -10.68 -17.43
N THR A 177 -0.41 -9.79 -18.40
CA THR A 177 -1.10 -9.92 -19.68
C THR A 177 -0.35 -10.97 -20.49
N PRO A 178 -1.03 -11.98 -21.07
CA PRO A 178 -0.36 -12.91 -21.97
C PRO A 178 0.22 -12.14 -23.15
N LEU A 179 1.56 -12.04 -23.20
CA LEU A 179 2.35 -11.36 -24.24
C LEU A 179 2.16 -11.92 -25.66
N ILE A 180 1.27 -12.90 -25.84
CA ILE A 180 1.21 -13.78 -27.02
C ILE A 180 0.29 -13.24 -28.14
N LYS A 181 -0.42 -12.11 -27.97
CA LYS A 181 -1.35 -11.61 -29.02
C LYS A 181 -0.94 -10.36 -29.77
N THR A 182 0.23 -9.78 -29.50
CA THR A 182 0.67 -8.59 -30.25
C THR A 182 1.98 -8.89 -30.95
N SER A 183 1.95 -9.15 -32.26
CA SER A 183 3.15 -9.17 -33.08
C SER A 183 3.80 -7.79 -33.05
N ILE A 184 4.85 -7.62 -32.26
CA ILE A 184 5.64 -6.39 -32.23
C ILE A 184 6.44 -6.34 -33.54
N LYS A 185 5.93 -5.59 -34.53
CA LYS A 185 6.73 -5.20 -35.69
C LYS A 185 7.75 -4.16 -35.21
N LYS A 186 9.03 -4.51 -35.29
CA LYS A 186 10.14 -3.66 -34.89
C LYS A 186 10.39 -2.62 -35.99
N GLU A 187 9.62 -1.54 -36.03
CA GLU A 187 10.04 -0.34 -36.75
C GLU A 187 10.95 0.48 -35.84
N ILE A 188 12.18 0.74 -36.30
CA ILE A 188 13.15 1.56 -35.58
C ILE A 188 12.70 3.02 -35.73
N ILE A 189 11.79 3.44 -34.88
CA ILE A 189 11.45 4.85 -34.69
C ILE A 189 11.58 5.13 -33.19
N ARG A 190 12.44 6.08 -32.82
CA ARG A 190 12.73 6.46 -31.44
C ARG A 190 11.55 7.27 -30.86
N HIS A 191 10.44 6.61 -30.58
CA HIS A 191 9.34 7.17 -29.81
C HIS A 191 9.46 6.71 -28.36
N PHE A 192 9.59 7.66 -27.44
CA PHE A 192 9.41 7.42 -26.01
C PHE A 192 7.93 7.62 -25.68
N TYR A 193 7.24 6.53 -25.38
CA TYR A 193 5.87 6.59 -24.87
C TYR A 193 5.88 6.54 -23.35
N LEU A 194 5.53 7.65 -22.71
CA LEU A 194 5.26 7.70 -21.28
C LEU A 194 3.75 7.57 -21.09
N LEU A 195 3.28 6.36 -20.76
CA LEU A 195 1.90 6.12 -20.35
C LEU A 195 1.79 6.23 -18.83
N VAL A 196 1.25 7.36 -18.37
CA VAL A 196 0.96 7.62 -16.96
C VAL A 196 -0.43 8.22 -16.85
N GLU A 197 -1.29 7.63 -16.02
CA GLU A 197 -2.66 8.11 -15.80
C GLU A 197 -2.68 9.51 -15.18
N VAL A 198 -1.68 9.85 -14.36
CA VAL A 198 -1.46 11.21 -13.84
C VAL A 198 0.03 11.55 -13.87
N PHE A 199 0.42 12.37 -14.85
CA PHE A 199 1.80 12.80 -15.12
C PHE A 199 2.48 13.49 -13.93
N THR A 200 1.73 14.28 -13.18
CA THR A 200 2.26 15.12 -12.09
C THR A 200 2.59 14.32 -10.82
N VAL A 201 1.82 13.29 -10.49
CA VAL A 201 2.02 12.47 -9.28
C VAL A 201 3.12 11.43 -9.47
N LYS A 202 3.40 11.03 -10.72
CA LYS A 202 4.44 10.04 -11.06
C LYS A 202 5.78 10.66 -11.48
N GLY A 203 6.00 11.95 -11.18
CA GLY A 203 7.30 12.60 -11.43
C GLY A 203 7.59 12.89 -12.91
N GLY A 204 6.57 13.14 -13.73
CA GLY A 204 6.75 13.45 -15.16
C GLY A 204 7.70 14.60 -15.47
N TYR A 205 7.92 15.50 -14.50
CA TYR A 205 8.90 16.59 -14.62
C TYR A 205 10.37 16.14 -14.49
N CYS A 206 10.66 14.97 -13.92
CA CYS A 206 12.04 14.48 -13.77
C CYS A 206 12.68 14.01 -15.09
N SER A 207 11.92 13.89 -16.18
CA SER A 207 12.41 13.34 -17.46
C SER A 207 12.85 14.39 -18.48
N PHE A 208 12.71 15.69 -18.19
CA PHE A 208 13.08 16.79 -19.11
C PHE A 208 14.30 17.60 -18.66
N GLY A 209 15.10 17.05 -17.75
CA GLY A 209 16.36 17.64 -17.28
C GLY A 209 17.60 16.96 -17.85
N ILE A 210 17.70 16.83 -19.18
CA ILE A 210 18.98 16.63 -19.87
C ILE A 210 19.01 17.68 -20.98
N GLN A 211 19.65 18.81 -20.68
CA GLN A 211 20.24 19.71 -21.67
C GLN A 211 21.75 19.55 -21.59
#